data_AF-A0AAQ0QLK5-F1
#
_entry.id   AF-A0AAQ0QLK5-F1
#
_cell.length_a   1.000
_cell.length_b   1.000
_cell.length_c   1.000
_cell.angle_alpha   90.00
_cell.angle_beta   90.00
_cell.angle_gamma   90.00
#
_symmetry.space_group_name_H-M   'P 1'
#
loop_
_entity.id
_entity.type
_entity.pdbx_description
1 polymer ?
#
loop_
_entity_poly.entity_id
_entity_poly.type
_entity_poly.pdbx_seq_one_letter_code
_entity_poly.pdbx_strand_id
1 'polypeptide(L)'
;MLAKMGIVPDAVLISKLPDFGINIKRQKKEPPKSLSSDECIKLFGAREAVLMNFIPQMLTAIALEQAEGFIKYCRDNRLSEYKRHNREMRKCIDEYNYGLRKSYGRSWYAYQNYLERLRKTIEFDLFQSWCTFTNEAARQYVGHPHKEIPARVAFVRMMLTFVEDFDKNMDKVIAERINAPCSRKQDPYCFLISVICMDIAETFGQQMKITDNMTLCVKVLANRCHSVVDAIMAEEDTVANQKDVTLFDKC
;
A
#
# COMPACT_ATOMS: atom_id res chain seq x y z
N MET A 1 -17.48 -0.30 -18.75
CA MET A 1 -17.85 -0.43 -17.31
C MET A 1 -16.66 -0.09 -16.38
N LEU A 2 -15.89 0.96 -16.67
CA LEU A 2 -14.82 1.44 -15.76
C LEU A 2 -15.34 1.88 -14.37
N ALA A 3 -16.64 2.22 -14.29
CA ALA A 3 -17.36 2.44 -13.04
C ALA A 3 -17.41 1.23 -12.09
N LYS A 4 -17.14 0.00 -12.56
CA LYS A 4 -17.07 -1.20 -11.70
C LYS A 4 -15.70 -1.41 -11.05
N MET A 5 -14.65 -0.74 -11.53
CA MET A 5 -13.31 -0.76 -10.93
C MET A 5 -13.20 0.12 -9.67
N GLY A 6 -14.31 0.71 -9.21
CA GLY A 6 -14.41 1.25 -7.85
C GLY A 6 -13.66 2.54 -7.60
N ILE A 7 -13.46 3.34 -8.63
CA ILE A 7 -13.02 4.71 -8.43
C ILE A 7 -14.25 5.59 -8.25
N VAL A 8 -14.59 5.85 -6.98
CA VAL A 8 -15.70 6.76 -6.62
C VAL A 8 -15.24 8.20 -6.91
N PRO A 9 -16.09 9.06 -7.50
CA PRO A 9 -15.74 10.46 -7.85
C PRO A 9 -15.31 11.33 -6.67
N ASP A 10 -15.56 10.89 -5.43
CA ASP A 10 -15.24 11.57 -4.17
C ASP A 10 -14.44 10.66 -3.22
N ALA A 11 -13.14 10.54 -3.47
CA ALA A 11 -12.16 10.18 -2.44
C ALA A 11 -11.17 11.35 -2.40
N VAL A 12 -11.22 12.28 -1.45
CA VAL A 12 -10.97 12.10 -0.02
C VAL A 12 -11.64 13.24 0.76
N LEU A 13 -12.60 12.93 1.64
CA LEU A 13 -12.98 13.86 2.72
C LEU A 13 -12.02 13.63 3.90
N ILE A 14 -11.00 14.49 4.00
CA ILE A 14 -10.04 14.53 5.10
C ILE A 14 -10.79 14.91 6.39
N SER A 15 -10.85 13.99 7.36
CA SER A 15 -11.24 14.33 8.74
C SER A 15 -10.23 15.32 9.34
N LYS A 16 -10.72 16.33 10.06
CA LYS A 16 -9.90 17.34 10.74
C LYS A 16 -8.84 16.65 11.63
N LEU A 17 -7.58 17.05 11.48
CA LEU A 17 -6.48 16.70 12.39
C LEU A 17 -6.78 17.22 13.81
N PRO A 18 -6.32 16.55 14.88
CA PRO A 18 -6.20 17.17 16.20
C PRO A 18 -5.18 18.33 16.14
N ASP A 19 -5.54 19.45 16.75
CA ASP A 19 -4.75 20.69 16.78
C ASP A 19 -3.63 20.57 17.83
N PHE A 20 -2.37 20.73 17.40
CA PHE A 20 -1.18 20.67 18.26
C PHE A 20 -0.59 22.06 18.58
N GLY A 21 -1.28 23.16 18.24
CA GLY A 21 -0.94 24.49 18.75
C GLY A 21 0.34 25.13 18.20
N ILE A 22 0.88 24.69 17.06
CA ILE A 22 2.09 25.27 16.45
C ILE A 22 1.70 26.16 15.25
N ASN A 23 1.88 27.48 15.42
CA ASN A 23 1.51 28.47 14.41
C ASN A 23 2.72 28.84 13.53
N ILE A 24 2.89 28.13 12.41
CA ILE A 24 3.90 28.46 11.39
C ILE A 24 3.22 29.30 10.30
N LYS A 25 3.72 30.52 10.07
CA LYS A 25 3.31 31.36 8.92
C LYS A 25 3.68 30.64 7.61
N ARG A 26 2.74 29.86 7.06
CA ARG A 26 2.88 29.22 5.75
C ARG A 26 2.59 30.25 4.65
N GLN A 27 3.54 30.44 3.73
CA GLN A 27 3.23 31.04 2.42
C GLN A 27 2.05 30.27 1.82
N LYS A 28 1.04 30.98 1.30
CA LYS A 28 -0.08 30.41 0.55
C LYS A 28 0.48 29.76 -0.73
N LYS A 29 1.01 28.55 -0.64
CA LYS A 29 1.10 27.64 -1.79
C LYS A 29 -0.34 27.26 -2.10
N GLU A 30 -0.78 27.51 -3.33
CA GLU A 30 -2.05 26.96 -3.80
C GLU A 30 -2.07 25.47 -3.48
N PRO A 31 -3.14 24.95 -2.86
CA PRO A 31 -3.24 23.53 -2.57
C PRO A 31 -3.11 22.79 -3.91
N PRO A 32 -2.24 21.76 -4.00
CA PRO A 32 -2.09 20.99 -5.23
C PRO A 32 -3.48 20.50 -5.66
N LYS A 33 -3.83 20.71 -6.94
CA LYS A 33 -5.13 20.30 -7.47
C LYS A 33 -5.25 18.78 -7.33
N SER A 34 -6.21 18.32 -6.53
CA SER A 34 -6.55 16.90 -6.45
C SER A 34 -7.29 16.51 -7.73
N LEU A 35 -6.77 15.54 -8.47
CA LEU A 35 -7.43 14.99 -9.65
C LEU A 35 -8.48 13.97 -9.20
N SER A 36 -9.69 14.11 -9.74
CA SER A 36 -10.72 13.06 -9.65
C SER A 36 -10.33 11.85 -10.50
N SER A 37 -10.97 10.73 -10.24
CA SER A 37 -10.78 9.48 -10.98
C SER A 37 -11.06 9.62 -12.48
N ASP A 38 -12.11 10.35 -12.82
CA ASP A 38 -12.50 10.59 -14.21
C ASP A 38 -11.51 11.52 -14.92
N GLU A 39 -10.95 12.50 -14.21
CA GLU A 39 -9.84 13.32 -14.72
C GLU A 39 -8.60 12.45 -14.96
N CYS A 40 -8.25 11.54 -14.04
CA CYS A 40 -7.15 10.61 -14.23
C CYS A 40 -7.38 9.67 -15.43
N ILE A 41 -8.57 9.11 -15.61
CA ILE A 41 -8.87 8.26 -16.77
C ILE A 41 -8.74 9.06 -18.08
N LYS A 42 -9.20 10.31 -18.11
CA LYS A 42 -9.08 11.18 -19.28
C LYS A 42 -7.62 11.55 -19.60
N LEU A 43 -6.79 11.74 -18.58
CA LEU A 43 -5.41 12.20 -18.74
C LEU A 43 -4.42 11.05 -19.03
N PHE A 44 -4.59 9.90 -18.39
CA PHE A 44 -3.64 8.77 -18.42
C PHE A 44 -4.20 7.56 -19.17
N GLY A 45 -5.50 7.55 -19.47
CA GLY A 45 -6.19 6.36 -19.93
C GLY A 45 -6.54 5.42 -18.78
N ALA A 46 -7.49 4.53 -19.03
CA ALA A 46 -8.01 3.61 -18.03
C ALA A 46 -6.94 2.73 -17.38
N ARG A 47 -6.06 2.12 -18.20
CA ARG A 47 -5.03 1.20 -17.73
C ARG A 47 -4.04 1.86 -16.78
N GLU A 48 -3.51 3.01 -17.17
CA GLU A 48 -2.52 3.74 -16.36
C GLU A 48 -3.16 4.28 -15.08
N ALA A 49 -4.41 4.78 -15.13
CA ALA A 49 -5.16 5.20 -13.96
C ALA A 49 -5.38 4.06 -12.93
N VAL A 50 -5.67 2.85 -13.42
CA VAL A 50 -5.83 1.67 -12.55
C VAL A 50 -4.49 1.29 -11.92
N LEU A 51 -3.41 1.21 -12.69
CA LEU A 51 -2.07 0.88 -12.16
C LEU A 51 -1.62 1.87 -11.08
N MET A 52 -1.82 3.17 -11.30
CA MET A 52 -1.44 4.23 -10.36
C MET A 52 -2.12 4.11 -9.00
N ASN A 53 -3.35 3.60 -8.95
CA ASN A 53 -4.10 3.44 -7.71
C ASN A 53 -3.90 2.04 -7.08
N PHE A 54 -3.91 1.01 -7.92
CA PHE A 54 -4.02 -0.38 -7.48
C PHE A 54 -2.72 -0.93 -6.91
N ILE A 55 -1.57 -0.66 -7.55
CA ILE A 55 -0.26 -1.14 -7.08
C ILE A 55 0.07 -0.67 -5.66
N PRO A 56 0.02 0.65 -5.34
CA PRO A 56 0.36 1.11 -3.99
C PRO A 56 -0.60 0.58 -2.93
N GLN A 57 -1.88 0.39 -3.26
CA GLN A 57 -2.88 -0.18 -2.34
C GLN A 57 -2.63 -1.67 -2.07
N MET A 58 -2.27 -2.43 -3.09
CA MET A 58 -1.97 -3.85 -2.95
C MET A 58 -0.71 -4.10 -2.13
N LEU A 59 0.35 -3.34 -2.39
CA LEU A 59 1.58 -3.41 -1.58
C LEU A 59 1.33 -2.95 -0.14
N THR A 60 0.48 -1.94 0.05
CA THR A 60 0.08 -1.52 1.40
C THR A 60 -0.67 -2.64 2.11
N ALA A 61 -1.63 -3.32 1.46
CA ALA A 61 -2.34 -4.45 2.06
C ALA A 61 -1.39 -5.56 2.54
N ILE A 62 -0.39 -5.93 1.73
CA ILE A 62 0.63 -6.90 2.12
C ILE A 62 1.46 -6.39 3.31
N ALA A 63 1.82 -5.10 3.32
CA ALA A 63 2.53 -4.48 4.44
C ALA A 63 1.71 -4.55 5.74
N LEU A 64 0.41 -4.31 5.68
CA LEU A 64 -0.48 -4.43 6.84
C LEU A 64 -0.57 -5.87 7.33
N GLU A 65 -0.63 -6.87 6.44
CA GLU A 65 -0.61 -8.28 6.81
C GLU A 65 0.70 -8.66 7.54
N GLN A 66 1.84 -8.13 7.11
CA GLN A 66 3.11 -8.33 7.81
C GLN A 66 3.13 -7.63 9.19
N ALA A 67 2.50 -6.46 9.31
CA ALA A 67 2.33 -5.76 10.58
C ALA A 67 1.41 -6.53 11.54
N GLU A 68 0.33 -7.13 11.05
CA GLU A 68 -0.50 -8.07 11.82
C GLU A 68 0.29 -9.31 12.25
N GLY A 69 1.17 -9.81 11.38
CA GLY A 69 2.12 -10.88 11.69
C GLY A 69 3.04 -10.53 12.86
N PHE A 70 3.50 -9.26 12.96
CA PHE A 70 4.25 -8.78 14.12
C PHE A 70 3.40 -8.80 15.40
N ILE A 71 2.18 -8.28 15.35
CA ILE A 71 1.26 -8.28 16.50
C ILE A 71 1.00 -9.71 17.00
N LYS A 72 0.77 -10.63 16.06
CA LYS A 72 0.59 -12.06 16.33
C LYS A 72 1.84 -12.64 17.00
N TYR A 73 3.02 -12.37 16.44
CA TYR A 73 4.28 -12.86 16.99
C TYR A 73 4.51 -12.39 18.45
N CYS A 74 4.29 -11.10 18.74
CA CYS A 74 4.41 -10.58 20.10
C CYS A 74 3.42 -11.23 21.07
N ARG A 75 2.17 -11.46 20.63
CA ARG A 75 1.17 -12.15 21.45
C ARG A 75 1.59 -13.58 21.75
N ASP A 76 1.98 -14.32 20.72
CA ASP A 76 2.29 -15.75 20.82
C ASP A 76 3.56 -15.98 21.67
N ASN A 77 4.49 -15.02 21.69
CA ASN A 77 5.71 -15.02 22.52
C ASN A 77 5.57 -14.24 23.84
N ARG A 78 4.39 -13.71 24.16
CA ARG A 78 4.10 -12.94 25.40
C ARG A 78 5.02 -11.73 25.63
N LEU A 79 5.36 -11.02 24.55
CA LEU A 79 6.25 -9.85 24.60
C LEU A 79 5.50 -8.60 25.06
N SER A 80 5.59 -8.31 26.35
CA SER A 80 4.85 -7.23 27.01
C SER A 80 5.39 -5.83 26.70
N GLU A 81 6.67 -5.74 26.37
CA GLU A 81 7.38 -4.51 26.03
C GLU A 81 6.82 -3.86 24.74
N TYR A 82 6.26 -4.65 23.83
CA TYR A 82 5.62 -4.17 22.60
C TYR A 82 4.10 -3.98 22.73
N LYS A 83 3.51 -4.09 23.93
CA LYS A 83 2.06 -4.01 24.11
C LYS A 83 1.47 -2.69 23.61
N ARG A 84 2.18 -1.58 23.82
CA ARG A 84 1.79 -0.26 23.31
C ARG A 84 1.85 -0.24 21.77
N HIS A 85 2.97 -0.65 21.18
CA HIS A 85 3.14 -0.70 19.73
C HIS A 85 2.05 -1.54 19.07
N ASN A 86 1.74 -2.71 19.62
CA ASN A 86 0.69 -3.61 19.11
C ASN A 86 -0.69 -2.95 19.07
N ARG A 87 -1.04 -2.17 20.10
CA ARG A 87 -2.32 -1.47 20.17
C ARG A 87 -2.41 -0.35 19.14
N GLU A 88 -1.37 0.49 19.07
CA GLU A 88 -1.34 1.62 18.13
C GLU A 88 -1.27 1.13 16.68
N MET A 89 -0.49 0.08 16.41
CA MET A 89 -0.39 -0.55 15.09
C MET A 89 -1.75 -1.08 14.63
N ARG A 90 -2.44 -1.84 15.49
CA ARG A 90 -3.78 -2.36 15.20
C ARG A 90 -4.78 -1.24 14.92
N LYS A 91 -4.77 -0.19 15.73
CA LYS A 91 -5.63 0.97 15.51
C LYS A 91 -5.38 1.63 14.15
N CYS A 92 -4.12 1.78 13.74
CA CYS A 92 -3.79 2.34 12.43
C CYS A 92 -4.29 1.44 11.29
N ILE A 93 -4.11 0.12 11.42
CA ILE A 93 -4.61 -0.86 10.43
C ILE A 93 -6.14 -0.80 10.32
N ASP A 94 -6.84 -0.77 11.44
CA ASP A 94 -8.31 -0.73 11.48
C ASP A 94 -8.86 0.54 10.83
N GLU A 95 -8.27 1.69 11.17
CA GLU A 95 -8.66 3.00 10.63
C GLU A 95 -8.35 3.12 9.13
N TYR A 96 -7.19 2.63 8.69
CA TYR A 96 -6.85 2.56 7.27
C TYR A 96 -7.87 1.72 6.49
N ASN A 97 -8.15 0.50 6.97
CA ASN A 97 -9.09 -0.41 6.31
C ASN A 97 -10.52 0.14 6.32
N TYR A 98 -10.92 0.82 7.40
CA TYR A 98 -12.21 1.51 7.48
C TYR A 98 -12.31 2.62 6.43
N GLY A 99 -11.29 3.47 6.32
CA GLY A 99 -11.22 4.53 5.32
C GLY A 99 -11.23 3.99 3.89
N LEU A 100 -10.45 2.93 3.64
CA LEU A 100 -10.38 2.27 2.34
C LEU A 100 -11.72 1.67 1.93
N ARG A 101 -12.38 0.95 2.84
CA ARG A 101 -13.71 0.37 2.60
C ARG A 101 -14.75 1.45 2.28
N LYS A 102 -14.71 2.56 3.01
CA LYS A 102 -15.60 3.69 2.76
C LYS A 102 -15.34 4.31 1.38
N SER A 103 -14.08 4.45 0.98
CA SER A 103 -13.69 4.97 -0.33
C SER A 103 -14.20 4.10 -1.48
N TYR A 104 -14.06 2.77 -1.37
CA TYR A 104 -14.50 1.84 -2.41
C TYR A 104 -16.02 1.66 -2.51
N GLY A 105 -16.76 1.88 -1.42
CA GLY A 105 -18.22 1.79 -1.40
C GLY A 105 -18.75 0.48 -2.00
N ARG A 106 -19.53 0.58 -3.08
CA ARG A 106 -20.15 -0.58 -3.76
C ARG A 106 -19.13 -1.52 -4.42
N SER A 107 -17.93 -1.02 -4.73
CA SER A 107 -16.88 -1.79 -5.40
C SER A 107 -15.91 -2.45 -4.43
N TRP A 108 -16.19 -2.40 -3.13
CA TRP A 108 -15.37 -3.05 -2.10
C TRP A 108 -15.17 -4.55 -2.37
N TYR A 109 -16.22 -5.27 -2.77
CA TYR A 109 -16.11 -6.70 -3.06
C TYR A 109 -15.25 -7.01 -4.29
N ALA A 110 -15.26 -6.14 -5.31
CA ALA A 110 -14.39 -6.28 -6.46
C ALA A 110 -12.92 -6.10 -6.03
N TYR A 111 -12.63 -5.06 -5.25
CA TYR A 111 -11.31 -4.86 -4.65
C TYR A 111 -10.85 -6.08 -3.84
N GLN A 112 -11.70 -6.63 -2.97
CA GLN A 112 -11.35 -7.82 -2.17
C GLN A 112 -11.06 -9.04 -3.05
N ASN A 113 -11.83 -9.26 -4.12
CA ASN A 113 -11.57 -10.35 -5.07
C ASN A 113 -10.23 -10.18 -5.76
N TYR A 114 -9.87 -8.96 -6.17
CA TYR A 114 -8.57 -8.72 -6.80
C TYR A 114 -7.41 -8.89 -5.81
N LEU A 115 -7.57 -8.45 -4.56
CA LEU A 115 -6.60 -8.67 -3.50
C LEU A 115 -6.40 -10.18 -3.23
N GLU A 116 -7.48 -10.96 -3.23
CA GLU A 116 -7.41 -12.41 -3.07
C GLU A 116 -6.68 -13.10 -4.23
N ARG A 117 -6.92 -12.64 -5.47
CA ARG A 117 -6.16 -13.12 -6.64
C ARG A 117 -4.69 -12.80 -6.50
N LEU A 118 -4.35 -11.57 -6.10
CA LEU A 118 -2.97 -11.18 -5.84
C LEU A 118 -2.32 -12.12 -4.82
N ARG A 119 -2.94 -12.32 -3.65
CA ARG A 119 -2.41 -13.21 -2.60
C ARG A 119 -2.03 -14.57 -3.14
N LYS A 120 -2.92 -15.19 -3.94
CA LYS A 120 -2.64 -16.49 -4.59
C LYS A 120 -1.49 -16.41 -5.57
N THR A 121 -1.40 -15.34 -6.35
CA THR A 121 -0.30 -15.15 -7.32
C THR A 121 1.05 -14.95 -6.64
N ILE A 122 1.09 -14.24 -5.51
CA ILE A 122 2.35 -13.88 -4.83
C ILE A 122 2.69 -14.77 -3.65
N GLU A 123 1.88 -15.76 -3.30
CA GLU A 123 2.04 -16.57 -2.08
C GLU A 123 3.48 -17.10 -1.94
N PHE A 124 4.00 -17.68 -3.02
CA PHE A 124 5.36 -18.20 -3.05
C PHE A 124 6.42 -17.09 -2.98
N ASP A 125 6.26 -16.01 -3.74
CA ASP A 125 7.19 -14.86 -3.74
C ASP A 125 7.23 -14.18 -2.36
N LEU A 126 6.08 -14.11 -1.67
CA LEU A 126 5.93 -13.55 -0.34
C LEU A 126 6.60 -14.45 0.71
N PHE A 127 6.44 -15.77 0.59
CA PHE A 127 7.15 -16.73 1.43
C PHE A 127 8.67 -16.63 1.25
N GLN A 128 9.17 -16.57 0.02
CA GLN A 128 10.60 -16.40 -0.27
C GLN A 128 11.14 -15.06 0.27
N SER A 129 10.35 -13.99 0.13
CA SER A 129 10.66 -12.69 0.71
C SER A 129 10.79 -12.81 2.22
N TRP A 130 9.81 -13.41 2.89
CA TRP A 130 9.85 -13.63 4.33
C TRP A 130 11.10 -14.42 4.77
N CYS A 131 11.39 -15.54 4.11
CA CYS A 131 12.61 -16.32 4.37
C CYS A 131 13.88 -15.49 4.22
N THR A 132 13.95 -14.61 3.21
CA THR A 132 15.10 -13.73 3.00
C THR A 132 15.28 -12.79 4.19
N PHE A 133 14.21 -12.12 4.63
CA PHE A 133 14.28 -11.22 5.79
C PHE A 133 14.66 -11.95 7.08
N THR A 134 14.10 -13.13 7.34
CA THR A 134 14.45 -13.90 8.54
C THR A 134 15.88 -14.43 8.48
N ASN A 135 16.38 -14.81 7.31
CA ASN A 135 17.76 -15.25 7.13
C ASN A 135 18.75 -14.11 7.36
N GLU A 136 18.47 -12.92 6.83
CA GLU A 136 19.30 -11.74 7.08
C GLU A 136 19.27 -11.36 8.56
N ALA A 137 18.10 -11.41 9.23
CA ALA A 137 18.02 -11.16 10.65
C ALA A 137 18.80 -12.21 11.47
N ALA A 138 18.73 -13.49 11.09
CA ALA A 138 19.50 -14.54 11.74
C ALA A 138 21.01 -14.32 11.66
N ARG A 139 21.51 -13.83 10.51
CA ARG A 139 22.93 -13.47 10.30
C ARG A 139 23.33 -12.21 11.05
N GLN A 140 22.50 -11.17 11.06
CA GLN A 140 22.82 -9.89 11.69
C GLN A 140 22.74 -9.96 13.22
N TYR A 141 21.87 -10.82 13.76
CA TYR A 141 21.54 -10.86 15.19
C TYR A 141 21.89 -12.20 15.84
N VAL A 142 23.07 -12.75 15.57
CA VAL A 142 23.51 -14.04 16.16
C VAL A 142 23.38 -14.00 17.69
N GLY A 143 22.81 -15.05 18.29
CA GLY A 143 22.57 -15.13 19.74
C GLY A 143 21.44 -14.25 20.30
N HIS A 144 20.89 -13.29 19.56
CA HIS A 144 19.83 -12.42 20.08
C HIS A 144 18.46 -13.14 20.10
N PRO A 145 17.64 -13.04 21.16
CA PRO A 145 16.27 -13.54 21.14
C PRO A 145 15.39 -12.72 20.19
N HIS A 146 14.29 -13.33 19.73
CA HIS A 146 13.23 -12.65 18.98
C HIS A 146 13.66 -11.88 17.71
N LYS A 147 14.63 -12.42 16.97
CA LYS A 147 15.17 -11.84 15.72
C LYS A 147 14.13 -11.66 14.59
N GLU A 148 12.97 -12.27 14.72
CA GLU A 148 11.85 -12.04 13.80
C GLU A 148 11.28 -10.62 13.92
N ILE A 149 11.42 -9.96 15.08
CA ILE A 149 10.93 -8.58 15.28
C ILE A 149 11.56 -7.62 14.27
N PRO A 150 12.91 -7.47 14.22
CA PRO A 150 13.54 -6.58 13.25
C PRO A 150 13.24 -7.00 11.81
N ALA A 151 13.14 -8.30 11.51
CA ALA A 151 12.78 -8.79 10.17
C ALA A 151 11.39 -8.29 9.73
N ARG A 152 10.38 -8.41 10.59
CA ARG A 152 9.00 -7.97 10.28
C ARG A 152 8.92 -6.47 10.08
N VAL A 153 9.47 -5.69 11.01
CA VAL A 153 9.38 -4.22 10.89
C VAL A 153 10.20 -3.68 9.74
N ALA A 154 11.34 -4.29 9.42
CA ALA A 154 12.09 -3.96 8.21
C ALA A 154 11.27 -4.25 6.96
N PHE A 155 10.59 -5.40 6.90
CA PHE A 155 9.81 -5.78 5.74
C PHE A 155 8.61 -4.86 5.51
N VAL A 156 7.85 -4.56 6.56
CA VAL A 156 6.75 -3.57 6.54
C VAL A 156 7.26 -2.23 6.02
N ARG A 157 8.35 -1.71 6.61
CA ARG A 157 8.90 -0.41 6.22
C ARG A 157 9.38 -0.39 4.79
N MET A 158 10.06 -1.42 4.31
CA MET A 158 10.53 -1.45 2.92
C MET A 158 9.37 -1.43 1.92
N MET A 159 8.27 -2.14 2.20
CA MET A 159 7.07 -2.08 1.35
C MET A 159 6.44 -0.69 1.38
N LEU A 160 6.28 -0.07 2.56
CA LEU A 160 5.69 1.27 2.67
C LEU A 160 6.58 2.36 2.05
N THR A 161 7.90 2.27 2.19
CA THR A 161 8.84 3.17 1.50
C THR A 161 8.77 3.01 -0.01
N PHE A 162 8.66 1.77 -0.51
CA PHE A 162 8.45 1.54 -1.94
C PHE A 162 7.16 2.20 -2.43
N VAL A 163 6.06 2.08 -1.68
CA VAL A 163 4.78 2.73 -1.98
C VAL A 163 4.94 4.26 -2.03
N GLU A 164 5.61 4.86 -1.05
CA GLU A 164 5.87 6.30 -1.03
C GLU A 164 6.69 6.76 -2.26
N ASP A 165 7.71 6.01 -2.65
CA ASP A 165 8.56 6.36 -3.79
C ASP A 165 7.82 6.15 -5.11
N PHE A 166 6.98 5.12 -5.20
CA PHE A 166 6.05 4.93 -6.32
C PHE A 166 5.13 6.14 -6.44
N ASP A 167 4.53 6.59 -5.33
CA ASP A 167 3.63 7.75 -5.35
C ASP A 167 4.33 9.05 -5.71
N LYS A 168 5.53 9.30 -5.20
CA LYS A 168 6.34 10.47 -5.60
C LYS A 168 6.69 10.45 -7.09
N ASN A 169 6.96 9.28 -7.66
CA ASN A 169 7.25 9.15 -9.08
C ASN A 169 5.99 9.40 -9.92
N MET A 170 4.83 8.88 -9.48
CA MET A 170 3.56 9.17 -10.13
C MET A 170 3.17 10.66 -10.01
N ASP A 171 3.45 11.32 -8.89
CA ASP A 171 3.23 12.76 -8.75
C ASP A 171 4.04 13.57 -9.77
N LYS A 172 5.27 13.16 -10.09
CA LYS A 172 6.08 13.80 -11.15
C LYS A 172 5.45 13.60 -12.52
N VAL A 173 5.09 12.36 -12.85
CA VAL A 173 4.44 12.02 -14.13
C VAL A 173 3.13 12.80 -14.28
N ILE A 174 2.36 12.92 -13.19
CA ILE A 174 1.12 13.69 -13.20
C ILE A 174 1.41 15.17 -13.40
N ALA A 175 2.35 15.73 -12.66
CA ALA A 175 2.70 17.15 -12.73
C ALA A 175 3.16 17.56 -14.13
N GLU A 176 3.95 16.71 -14.79
CA GLU A 176 4.38 16.89 -16.18
C GLU A 176 3.18 16.91 -17.13
N ARG A 177 2.22 16.01 -16.96
CA ARG A 177 1.07 15.85 -17.87
C ARG A 177 0.02 16.95 -17.71
N ILE A 178 -0.18 17.46 -16.49
CA ILE A 178 -1.12 18.58 -16.22
C ILE A 178 -0.44 19.95 -16.29
N ASN A 179 0.88 20.00 -16.51
CA ASN A 179 1.71 21.20 -16.50
C ASN A 179 1.51 22.07 -15.24
N ALA A 180 1.37 21.42 -14.08
CA ALA A 180 1.17 22.08 -12.79
C ALA A 180 1.72 21.21 -11.65
N PRO A 181 2.15 21.80 -10.51
CA PRO A 181 2.64 21.03 -9.38
C PRO A 181 1.59 20.04 -8.85
N CYS A 182 1.98 18.76 -8.76
CA CYS A 182 1.19 17.72 -8.13
C CYS A 182 1.94 17.21 -6.89
N SER A 183 1.20 17.05 -5.78
CA SER A 183 1.70 16.34 -4.61
C SER A 183 0.52 15.71 -3.91
N ARG A 184 0.47 14.38 -3.93
CA ARG A 184 -0.53 13.63 -3.18
C ARG A 184 -0.08 13.52 -1.73
N LYS A 185 -1.00 13.73 -0.80
CA LYS A 185 -0.71 13.60 0.62
C LYS A 185 -0.59 12.12 0.96
N GLN A 186 0.51 11.74 1.59
CA GLN A 186 0.67 10.39 2.13
C GLN A 186 -0.48 10.05 3.08
N ASP A 187 -0.98 8.81 3.01
CA ASP A 187 -1.97 8.32 3.97
C ASP A 187 -1.40 8.41 5.40
N PRO A 188 -2.11 9.09 6.32
CA PRO A 188 -1.59 9.33 7.66
C PRO A 188 -1.38 8.04 8.46
N TYR A 189 -2.16 6.99 8.21
CA TYR A 189 -2.04 5.73 8.91
C TYR A 189 -0.84 4.92 8.40
N CYS A 190 -0.58 4.93 7.09
CA CYS A 190 0.66 4.34 6.54
C CYS A 190 1.91 5.04 7.11
N PHE A 191 1.89 6.37 7.21
CA PHE A 191 2.98 7.12 7.85
C PHE A 191 3.16 6.74 9.32
N LEU A 192 2.06 6.68 10.09
CA LEU A 192 2.11 6.31 11.50
C LEU A 192 2.62 4.87 11.69
N ILE A 193 2.22 3.93 10.84
CA ILE A 193 2.74 2.56 10.85
C ILE A 193 4.26 2.55 10.65
N SER A 194 4.78 3.31 9.67
CA SER A 194 6.22 3.45 9.46
C SER A 194 6.93 4.04 10.69
N VAL A 195 6.32 5.02 11.38
CA VAL A 195 6.84 5.58 12.64
C VAL A 195 6.83 4.56 13.77
N ILE A 196 5.75 3.79 13.92
CA ILE A 196 5.67 2.72 14.93
C ILE A 196 6.74 1.67 14.65
N CYS A 197 7.00 1.31 13.39
CA CYS A 197 8.09 0.40 13.02
C CYS A 197 9.49 0.96 13.36
N MET A 198 9.70 2.28 13.29
CA MET A 198 10.93 2.92 13.79
C MET A 198 11.08 2.73 15.29
N ASP A 199 10.03 3.09 16.05
CA ASP A 199 10.00 2.99 17.51
C ASP A 199 10.16 1.54 18.00
N ILE A 200 9.61 0.55 17.27
CA ILE A 200 9.85 -0.88 17.55
C ILE A 200 11.33 -1.25 17.34
N ALA A 201 11.95 -0.79 16.25
CA ALA A 201 13.36 -1.08 15.98
C ALA A 201 14.29 -0.43 17.02
N GLU A 202 13.95 0.77 17.49
CA GLU A 202 14.64 1.43 18.60
C GLU A 202 14.43 0.68 19.92
N THR A 203 13.21 0.22 20.21
CA THR A 203 12.90 -0.61 21.40
C THR A 203 13.67 -1.94 21.38
N PHE A 204 13.85 -2.53 20.19
CA PHE A 204 14.69 -3.72 20.01
C PHE A 204 16.19 -3.41 20.24
N GLY A 205 16.59 -2.15 20.13
CA GLY A 205 17.95 -1.67 20.38
C GLY A 205 18.90 -1.81 19.20
N GLN A 206 18.46 -2.37 18.07
CA GLN A 206 19.29 -2.57 16.89
C GLN A 206 18.46 -2.41 15.60
N GLN A 207 18.93 -1.55 14.70
CA GLN A 207 18.31 -1.38 13.40
C GLN A 207 18.85 -2.40 12.39
N MET A 208 17.95 -3.03 11.65
CA MET A 208 18.31 -4.00 10.62
C MET A 208 18.95 -3.31 9.43
N LYS A 209 20.12 -3.80 9.02
CA LYS A 209 20.77 -3.34 7.79
C LYS A 209 20.03 -3.95 6.60
N ILE A 210 19.54 -3.08 5.72
CA ILE A 210 18.87 -3.49 4.50
C ILE A 210 19.92 -3.95 3.49
N THR A 211 19.70 -5.14 2.90
CA THR A 211 20.58 -5.71 1.87
C THR A 211 19.96 -5.59 0.48
N ASP A 212 20.78 -5.78 -0.56
CA ASP A 212 20.31 -5.79 -1.95
C ASP A 212 19.30 -6.92 -2.20
N ASN A 213 19.47 -8.07 -1.55
CA ASN A 213 18.53 -9.19 -1.65
C ASN A 213 17.15 -8.85 -1.08
N MET A 214 17.11 -8.17 0.07
CA MET A 214 15.85 -7.70 0.66
C MET A 214 15.17 -6.69 -0.27
N THR A 215 15.95 -5.81 -0.88
CA THR A 215 15.46 -4.81 -1.84
C THR A 215 14.90 -5.48 -3.09
N LEU A 216 15.58 -6.50 -3.60
CA LEU A 216 15.14 -7.28 -4.75
C LEU A 216 13.82 -7.99 -4.47
N CYS A 217 13.63 -8.56 -3.28
CA CYS A 217 12.38 -9.22 -2.89
C CYS A 217 11.17 -8.28 -3.00
N VAL A 218 11.29 -7.06 -2.47
CA VAL A 218 10.21 -6.06 -2.55
C VAL A 218 9.94 -5.64 -3.99
N LYS A 219 10.99 -5.49 -4.82
CA LYS A 219 10.84 -5.20 -6.25
C LYS A 219 10.12 -6.33 -7.00
N VAL A 220 10.41 -7.59 -6.68
CA VAL A 220 9.71 -8.76 -7.25
C VAL A 220 8.23 -8.70 -6.91
N LEU A 221 7.88 -8.46 -5.64
CA LEU A 221 6.48 -8.33 -5.22
C LEU A 221 5.75 -7.18 -5.95
N ALA A 222 6.40 -6.03 -6.11
CA ALA A 222 5.86 -4.91 -6.87
C ALA A 222 5.63 -5.27 -8.35
N ASN A 223 6.59 -5.94 -8.98
CA ASN A 223 6.46 -6.42 -10.37
C ASN A 223 5.33 -7.44 -10.52
N ARG A 224 5.10 -8.31 -9.53
CA ARG A 224 3.95 -9.22 -9.54
C ARG A 224 2.62 -8.48 -9.45
N CYS A 225 2.55 -7.39 -8.69
CA CYS A 225 1.36 -6.54 -8.65
C CYS A 225 1.02 -6.00 -10.06
N HIS A 226 2.03 -5.57 -10.84
CA HIS A 226 1.83 -5.19 -12.24
C HIS A 226 1.23 -6.33 -13.08
N SER A 227 1.80 -7.54 -13.00
CA SER A 227 1.32 -8.68 -13.79
C SER A 227 -0.14 -9.05 -13.45
N VAL A 228 -0.54 -8.95 -12.19
CA VAL A 228 -1.92 -9.22 -11.77
C VAL A 228 -2.88 -8.18 -12.32
N VAL A 229 -2.51 -6.90 -12.27
CA VAL A 229 -3.33 -5.84 -12.88
C VAL A 229 -3.47 -6.06 -14.38
N ASP A 230 -2.39 -6.39 -15.07
CA ASP A 230 -2.44 -6.63 -16.52
C ASP A 230 -3.37 -7.79 -16.89
N ALA A 231 -3.36 -8.88 -16.11
CA ALA A 231 -4.27 -9.99 -16.29
C ALA A 231 -5.74 -9.57 -16.05
N ILE A 232 -6.02 -8.80 -14.99
CA ILE A 232 -7.37 -8.30 -14.70
C ILE A 232 -7.87 -7.40 -15.84
N MET A 233 -7.05 -6.46 -16.32
CA MET A 233 -7.42 -5.55 -17.40
C MET A 233 -7.72 -6.30 -18.70
N ALA A 234 -6.90 -7.29 -19.07
CA ALA A 234 -7.11 -8.10 -20.27
C ALA A 234 -8.42 -8.91 -20.22
N GLU A 235 -8.77 -9.46 -19.05
CA GLU A 235 -10.04 -10.16 -18.83
C GLU A 235 -11.23 -9.20 -18.95
N GLU A 236 -11.10 -7.97 -18.47
CA GLU A 236 -12.18 -6.98 -18.56
C GLU A 236 -12.40 -6.47 -19.99
N ASP A 237 -11.32 -6.28 -20.76
CA ASP A 237 -11.40 -5.87 -22.17
C ASP A 237 -12.04 -6.97 -23.04
N THR A 238 -11.75 -8.24 -22.76
CA THR A 238 -12.38 -9.38 -23.46
C THR A 238 -13.86 -9.52 -23.13
N VAL A 239 -14.26 -9.31 -21.87
CA VAL A 239 -15.68 -9.32 -21.46
C VAL A 239 -16.46 -8.13 -22.03
N ALA A 240 -15.82 -6.97 -22.18
CA ALA A 240 -16.45 -5.80 -22.82
C ALA A 240 -16.73 -6.08 -24.31
N ASN A 241 -15.73 -6.60 -25.04
CA ASN A 241 -15.87 -6.92 -26.46
C ASN A 241 -16.93 -8.01 -26.72
N GLN A 242 -17.07 -9.01 -25.85
CA GLN A 242 -18.12 -10.03 -25.98
C GLN A 242 -19.55 -9.49 -25.78
N LYS A 243 -19.72 -8.46 -24.93
CA LYS A 243 -21.02 -7.84 -24.71
C LYS A 243 -21.47 -6.97 -25.88
N ASP A 244 -20.53 -6.31 -26.54
CA ASP A 244 -20.83 -5.53 -27.73
C ASP A 244 -21.18 -6.44 -28.91
N VAL A 245 -20.47 -7.56 -29.09
CA VAL A 245 -20.79 -8.56 -30.13
C VAL A 245 -22.18 -9.19 -29.92
N THR A 246 -22.55 -9.52 -28.68
CA THR A 246 -23.88 -10.11 -28.38
C THR A 246 -25.06 -9.14 -28.47
N LEU A 247 -24.80 -7.83 -28.51
CA LEU A 247 -25.81 -6.80 -28.82
C LEU A 247 -25.99 -6.61 -30.33
N PHE A 248 -24.95 -6.80 -31.13
CA PHE A 248 -25.04 -6.76 -32.59
C PHE A 248 -25.72 -8.00 -33.18
N ASP A 249 -25.59 -9.17 -32.56
CA ASP A 249 -26.29 -10.41 -32.97
C ASP A 249 -27.80 -10.45 -32.63
N LYS A 250 -28.34 -9.37 -32.05
CA LYS A 250 -29.76 -9.24 -31.68
C LYS A 250 -30.52 -8.17 -32.46
N CYS A 251 -29.93 -7.60 -33.51
CA CYS A 251 -30.59 -6.68 -34.43
C CYS A 251 -30.93 -7.38 -35.76
#